data_AF-A0A4Z1CJ40-F1
#
_entry.id   AF-A0A4Z1CJ40-F1
#
_cell.length_a   1.000
_cell.length_b   1.000
_cell.length_c   1.000
_cell.angle_alpha   90.00
_cell.angle_beta   90.00
_cell.angle_gamma   90.00
#
_symmetry.space_group_name_H-M   'P 1'
#
loop_
_entity.id
_entity.type
_entity.pdbx_description
1 polymer ?
#
loop_
_entity_poly.entity_id
_entity_poly.type
_entity_poly.pdbx_seq_one_letter_code
_entity_poly.pdbx_strand_id
1 'polypeptide(L)'
;MTMKPIDGPGLGATPSAVSWPAGPHYFDLTGSEGAIAWVRYRVWSADWYVRTLQRVAGQEQNYDRFVGIEMALDGSLNSLSSAFDAGTALIIKGAENALDVAEADRLPMHWYSWNNARDLLKTPAIGTDADGTTNDLVWRVILDVDNALAGEKDFEPSGWLAKIRRLRNRVAHQDTLARRHQLGGPSAVHAFGQEVQDAFSYLAAACDQVHDLTEQIVSLAVHLGAHEATAGWERPRWFAEET
;
A
#
# COMPACT_ATOMS: atom_id res chain seq x y z
N MET A 1 38.35 33.26 -1.77
CA MET A 1 36.95 33.68 -1.53
C MET A 1 36.42 32.78 -0.43
N THR A 2 36.49 33.24 0.81
CA THR A 2 36.22 32.44 2.01
C THR A 2 34.79 32.75 2.44
N MET A 3 33.89 31.75 2.41
CA MET A 3 32.52 31.93 2.90
C MET A 3 32.54 32.23 4.39
N LYS A 4 31.88 33.32 4.80
CA LYS A 4 31.56 33.58 6.20
C LYS A 4 30.48 32.60 6.65
N PRO A 5 30.57 32.04 7.87
CA PRO A 5 29.48 31.30 8.47
C PRO A 5 28.30 32.25 8.74
N ILE A 6 27.09 31.75 8.50
CA ILE A 6 25.85 32.44 8.87
C ILE A 6 25.67 32.19 10.36
N ASP A 7 25.93 33.21 11.19
CA ASP A 7 25.58 33.19 12.61
C ASP A 7 24.05 33.26 12.73
N GLY A 8 23.41 32.09 12.81
CA GLY A 8 22.00 31.97 13.16
C GLY A 8 21.74 32.43 14.60
N PRO A 9 20.51 32.86 14.91
CA PRO A 9 20.15 33.27 16.27
C PRO A 9 20.40 32.10 17.23
N GLY A 10 21.04 32.40 18.37
CA GLY A 10 21.61 31.44 19.29
C GLY A 10 20.72 30.21 19.54
N LEU A 11 21.30 29.04 19.34
CA LEU A 11 20.74 27.75 19.74
C LEU A 11 20.74 27.66 21.28
N GLY A 12 19.84 28.42 21.91
CA GLY A 12 19.20 27.94 23.12
C GLY A 12 18.42 26.70 22.69
N ALA A 13 18.94 25.51 23.03
CA ALA A 13 18.23 24.26 22.81
C ALA A 13 16.99 24.23 23.72
N THR A 14 15.92 24.92 23.34
CA THR A 14 14.59 24.48 23.71
C THR A 14 14.38 23.16 22.98
N PRO A 15 14.32 22.00 23.67
CA PRO A 15 13.81 20.81 23.03
C PRO A 15 12.46 21.19 22.45
N SER A 16 12.30 21.05 21.15
CA SER A 16 10.99 21.09 20.52
C SER A 16 10.20 19.96 21.18
N ALA A 17 9.45 20.30 22.22
CA ALA A 17 8.51 19.41 22.89
C ALA A 17 7.28 19.30 21.99
N VAL A 18 7.50 18.94 20.72
CA VAL A 18 6.45 18.43 19.86
C VAL A 18 6.18 17.03 20.40
N SER A 19 5.26 16.96 21.36
CA SER A 19 4.66 15.69 21.76
C SER A 19 3.78 15.25 20.60
N TRP A 20 4.32 14.41 19.73
CA TRP A 20 3.50 13.70 18.77
C TRP A 20 2.43 12.91 19.55
N PRO A 21 1.16 12.93 19.11
CA PRO A 21 0.11 12.23 19.82
C PRO A 21 0.51 10.76 20.01
N ALA A 22 0.49 10.31 21.26
CA ALA A 22 0.77 8.93 21.67
C ALA A 22 -0.41 8.02 21.34
N GLY A 23 -0.90 8.08 20.10
CA GLY A 23 -1.87 7.12 19.60
C GLY A 23 -1.34 5.70 19.78
N PRO A 24 -2.22 4.69 19.72
CA PRO A 24 -1.81 3.30 19.84
C PRO A 24 -0.67 3.01 18.85
N HIS A 25 0.33 2.24 19.27
CA HIS A 25 1.38 1.85 18.36
C HIS A 25 0.75 1.03 17.21
N TYR A 26 1.37 1.06 16.03
CA TYR A 26 0.78 0.37 14.87
C TYR A 26 0.63 -1.14 15.08
N PHE A 27 1.45 -1.76 15.92
CA PHE A 27 1.28 -3.16 16.33
C PHE A 27 0.03 -3.38 17.19
N ASP A 28 -0.33 -2.42 18.07
CA ASP A 28 -1.56 -2.46 18.85
C ASP A 28 -2.80 -2.30 17.96
N LEU A 29 -2.70 -1.44 16.94
CA LEU A 29 -3.77 -1.20 15.95
C LEU A 29 -4.05 -2.41 15.05
N THR A 30 -3.01 -3.18 14.77
CA THR A 30 -3.06 -4.29 13.80
C THR A 30 -3.08 -5.67 14.46
N GLY A 31 -2.88 -5.74 15.78
CA GLY A 31 -2.75 -6.99 16.53
C GLY A 31 -1.58 -7.86 16.05
N SER A 32 -0.53 -7.26 15.49
CA SER A 32 0.56 -7.97 14.81
C SER A 32 1.91 -7.36 15.16
N GLU A 33 3.00 -8.07 14.88
CA GLU A 33 4.37 -7.55 15.06
C GLU A 33 5.13 -7.42 13.74
N GLY A 34 6.29 -6.75 13.78
CA GLY A 34 7.26 -6.74 12.68
C GLY A 34 6.74 -6.18 11.36
N ALA A 35 7.14 -6.83 10.26
CA ALA A 35 6.76 -6.47 8.91
C ALA A 35 5.28 -6.77 8.60
N ILE A 36 4.65 -7.78 9.20
CA ILE A 36 3.20 -8.04 9.08
C ILE A 36 2.42 -6.83 9.61
N ALA A 37 2.76 -6.35 10.82
CA ALA A 37 2.15 -5.16 11.39
C ALA A 37 2.31 -3.94 10.49
N TRP A 38 3.46 -3.83 9.82
CA TRP A 38 3.70 -2.74 8.87
C TRP A 38 2.81 -2.81 7.64
N VAL A 39 2.63 -4.00 7.04
CA VAL A 39 1.71 -4.21 5.91
C VAL A 39 0.29 -3.79 6.30
N ARG A 40 -0.21 -4.32 7.42
CA ARG A 40 -1.57 -4.06 7.92
C ARG A 40 -1.76 -2.58 8.28
N TYR A 41 -0.76 -1.94 8.87
CA TYR A 41 -0.79 -0.51 9.18
C TYR A 41 -0.94 0.37 7.93
N ARG A 42 -0.33 -0.02 6.80
CA ARG A 42 -0.48 0.72 5.55
C ARG A 42 -1.90 0.62 4.99
N VAL A 43 -2.52 -0.55 5.07
CA VAL A 43 -3.96 -0.71 4.73
C VAL A 43 -4.83 0.13 5.66
N TRP A 44 -4.59 0.08 6.97
CA TRP A 44 -5.32 0.89 7.95
C TRP A 44 -5.16 2.41 7.71
N SER A 45 -3.95 2.84 7.34
CA SER A 45 -3.68 4.24 6.99
C SER A 45 -4.49 4.66 5.77
N ALA A 46 -4.62 3.80 4.76
CA ALA A 46 -5.47 4.06 3.61
C ALA A 46 -6.94 4.23 4.03
N ASP A 47 -7.47 3.39 4.91
CA ASP A 47 -8.83 3.54 5.44
C ASP A 47 -9.03 4.88 6.14
N TRP A 48 -8.05 5.31 6.93
CA TRP A 48 -8.13 6.60 7.62
C TRP A 48 -8.25 7.77 6.62
N TYR A 49 -7.45 7.74 5.55
CA TYR A 49 -7.53 8.74 4.48
C TYR A 49 -8.88 8.67 3.74
N VAL A 50 -9.40 7.48 3.43
CA VAL A 50 -10.69 7.31 2.76
C VAL A 50 -11.86 7.78 3.65
N ARG A 51 -11.82 7.50 4.96
CA ARG A 51 -12.79 8.05 5.95
C ARG A 51 -12.72 9.57 6.00
N THR A 52 -11.52 10.14 5.93
CA THR A 52 -11.31 11.58 5.88
C THR A 52 -11.90 12.18 4.61
N LEU A 53 -11.65 11.55 3.46
CA LEU A 53 -12.25 11.94 2.18
C LEU A 53 -13.78 11.92 2.25
N GLN A 54 -14.38 10.87 2.81
CA GLN A 54 -15.83 10.76 2.97
C GLN A 54 -16.42 11.91 3.80
N ARG A 55 -15.76 12.25 4.93
CA ARG A 55 -16.21 13.33 5.82
C ARG A 55 -16.07 14.71 5.17
N VAL A 56 -14.90 14.97 4.57
CA VAL A 56 -14.54 16.28 4.01
C VAL A 56 -15.23 16.51 2.66
N ALA A 57 -15.54 15.46 1.89
CA ALA A 57 -16.34 15.57 0.68
C ALA A 57 -17.82 15.90 0.97
N GLY A 58 -18.30 15.73 2.21
CA GLY A 58 -19.70 15.98 2.59
C GLY A 58 -20.02 17.38 3.12
N GLN A 59 -19.03 18.23 3.45
CA GLN A 59 -19.26 19.49 4.18
C GLN A 59 -18.52 20.71 3.58
N GLU A 60 -19.28 21.78 3.31
CA GLU A 60 -18.91 23.19 3.00
C GLU A 60 -17.92 23.53 1.84
N GLN A 61 -18.04 24.72 1.23
CA GLN A 61 -17.37 25.11 -0.03
C GLN A 61 -16.08 25.95 0.17
N ASN A 62 -15.19 25.61 1.11
CA ASN A 62 -13.96 26.39 1.37
C ASN A 62 -12.70 25.85 0.65
N TYR A 63 -11.74 26.73 0.30
CA TYR A 63 -10.50 26.36 -0.39
C TYR A 63 -9.64 25.33 0.37
N ASP A 64 -9.61 25.40 1.70
CA ASP A 64 -8.90 24.44 2.57
C ASP A 64 -9.44 23.00 2.41
N ARG A 65 -10.69 22.85 1.97
CA ARG A 65 -11.31 21.56 1.65
C ARG A 65 -10.63 20.88 0.47
N PHE A 66 -10.29 21.62 -0.59
CA PHE A 66 -9.67 21.02 -1.78
C PHE A 66 -8.27 20.50 -1.47
N VAL A 67 -7.52 21.23 -0.63
CA VAL A 67 -6.22 20.76 -0.12
C VAL A 67 -6.41 19.50 0.74
N GLY A 68 -7.41 19.49 1.63
CA GLY A 68 -7.72 18.30 2.44
C GLY A 68 -8.14 17.08 1.61
N ILE A 69 -8.92 17.29 0.54
CA ILE A 69 -9.30 16.25 -0.42
C ILE A 69 -8.07 15.70 -1.13
N GLU A 70 -7.18 16.56 -1.64
CA GLU A 70 -5.93 16.14 -2.28
C GLU A 70 -5.06 15.32 -1.34
N MET A 71 -4.86 15.80 -0.12
CA MET A 71 -4.06 15.08 0.89
C MET A 71 -4.67 13.71 1.22
N ALA A 72 -6.00 13.59 1.23
CA ALA A 72 -6.68 12.32 1.43
C ALA A 72 -6.55 11.38 0.22
N LEU A 73 -6.65 11.90 -1.00
CA LEU A 73 -6.44 11.13 -2.23
C LEU A 73 -4.99 10.64 -2.34
N ASP A 74 -4.01 11.53 -2.18
CA ASP A 74 -2.59 11.17 -2.21
C ASP A 74 -2.23 10.18 -1.10
N GLY A 75 -2.66 10.49 0.14
CA GLY A 75 -2.41 9.66 1.31
C GLY A 75 -2.97 8.25 1.15
N SER A 76 -4.19 8.10 0.64
CA SER A 76 -4.79 6.79 0.39
C SER A 76 -4.07 6.02 -0.73
N LEU A 77 -3.84 6.63 -1.89
CA LEU A 77 -3.17 5.99 -3.03
C LEU A 77 -1.73 5.56 -2.68
N ASN A 78 -1.00 6.40 -1.96
CA ASN A 78 0.35 6.10 -1.50
C ASN A 78 0.35 4.98 -0.45
N SER A 79 -0.59 5.01 0.50
CA SER A 79 -0.70 3.98 1.54
C SER A 79 -1.08 2.61 0.95
N LEU A 80 -2.04 2.56 0.01
CA LEU A 80 -2.43 1.33 -0.70
C LEU A 80 -1.25 0.73 -1.48
N SER A 81 -0.54 1.56 -2.24
CA SER A 81 0.65 1.10 -2.98
C SER A 81 1.75 0.60 -2.03
N SER A 82 1.97 1.31 -0.93
CA SER A 82 2.99 0.95 0.07
C SER A 82 2.64 -0.33 0.83
N ALA A 83 1.36 -0.62 1.05
CA ALA A 83 0.92 -1.87 1.67
C ALA A 83 1.32 -3.08 0.81
N PHE A 84 1.07 -3.00 -0.50
CA PHE A 84 1.50 -4.02 -1.44
C PHE A 84 3.04 -4.15 -1.52
N ASP A 85 3.76 -3.02 -1.56
CA ASP A 85 5.23 -3.03 -1.60
C ASP A 85 5.83 -3.65 -0.32
N ALA A 86 5.24 -3.37 0.84
CA ALA A 86 5.61 -4.00 2.10
C ALA A 86 5.30 -5.51 2.10
N GLY A 87 4.17 -5.92 1.54
CA GLY A 87 3.84 -7.35 1.36
C GLY A 87 4.82 -8.05 0.43
N THR A 88 5.22 -7.39 -0.66
CA THR A 88 6.25 -7.88 -1.59
C THR A 88 7.60 -8.06 -0.87
N ALA A 89 7.99 -7.13 -0.01
CA ALA A 89 9.20 -7.27 0.80
C ALA A 89 9.10 -8.48 1.76
N LEU A 90 7.93 -8.68 2.37
CA LEU A 90 7.68 -9.79 3.30
C LEU A 90 7.77 -11.16 2.60
N ILE A 91 7.17 -11.30 1.42
CA ILE A 91 7.22 -12.57 0.68
C ILE A 91 8.62 -12.87 0.12
N ILE A 92 9.41 -11.85 -0.27
CA ILE A 92 10.82 -12.04 -0.63
C ILE A 92 11.59 -12.63 0.56
N LYS A 93 11.44 -12.04 1.76
CA LYS A 93 12.08 -12.56 2.97
C LYS A 93 11.64 -13.98 3.31
N GLY A 94 10.34 -14.27 3.18
CA GLY A 94 9.81 -15.62 3.37
C GLY A 94 10.43 -16.61 2.38
N ALA A 95 10.46 -16.27 1.09
CA ALA A 95 11.07 -17.11 0.05
C ALA A 95 12.59 -17.31 0.26
N GLU A 96 13.32 -16.26 0.64
CA GLU A 96 14.76 -16.35 0.98
C GLU A 96 15.01 -17.27 2.17
N ASN A 97 14.13 -17.25 3.18
CA ASN A 97 14.20 -18.17 4.32
C ASN A 97 13.90 -19.62 3.88
N ALA A 98 12.85 -19.84 3.09
CA ALA A 98 12.50 -21.17 2.58
C ALA A 98 13.61 -21.80 1.73
N LEU A 99 14.33 -20.97 0.96
CA LEU A 99 15.45 -21.37 0.11
C LEU A 99 16.79 -21.46 0.85
N ASP A 100 16.82 -21.15 2.15
CA ASP A 100 18.04 -21.07 2.97
C ASP A 100 19.13 -20.17 2.34
N VAL A 101 18.71 -19.02 1.79
CA VAL A 101 19.62 -18.06 1.17
C VAL A 101 20.50 -17.43 2.25
N ALA A 102 21.82 -17.59 2.09
CA ALA A 102 22.82 -16.99 2.95
C ALA A 102 22.66 -15.46 3.01
N GLU A 103 22.87 -14.86 4.18
CA GLU A 103 22.63 -13.43 4.41
C GLU A 103 23.35 -12.52 3.41
N ALA A 104 24.57 -12.88 3.00
CA ALA A 104 25.37 -12.14 2.02
C ALA A 104 24.79 -12.19 0.59
N ASP A 105 23.99 -13.20 0.27
CA ASP A 105 23.41 -13.44 -1.05
C ASP A 105 21.93 -13.01 -1.12
N ARG A 106 21.36 -12.56 0.00
CA ARG A 106 19.99 -12.03 0.03
C ARG A 106 19.86 -10.82 -0.86
N LEU A 107 18.70 -10.69 -1.47
CA LEU A 107 18.36 -9.59 -2.35
C LEU A 107 18.41 -8.29 -1.53
N PRO A 108 19.16 -7.26 -1.97
CA PRO A 108 19.20 -6.01 -1.25
C PRO A 108 17.85 -5.28 -1.36
N MET A 109 17.43 -4.59 -0.30
CA MET A 109 16.09 -3.97 -0.22
C MET A 109 15.73 -3.05 -1.40
N HIS A 110 16.71 -2.35 -1.99
CA HIS A 110 16.47 -1.45 -3.12
C HIS A 110 16.18 -2.19 -4.43
N TRP A 111 16.31 -3.51 -4.46
CA TRP A 111 15.89 -4.39 -5.57
C TRP A 111 14.57 -5.11 -5.29
N TYR A 112 13.93 -4.87 -4.15
CA TYR A 112 12.64 -5.49 -3.86
C TYR A 112 11.60 -5.03 -4.88
N SER A 113 11.05 -6.00 -5.60
CA SER A 113 10.03 -5.79 -6.62
C SER A 113 9.21 -7.07 -6.78
N TRP A 114 7.98 -6.93 -7.26
CA TRP A 114 7.12 -8.08 -7.51
C TRP A 114 7.75 -9.06 -8.51
N ASN A 115 8.47 -8.57 -9.52
CA ASN A 115 9.16 -9.45 -10.47
C ASN A 115 10.18 -10.36 -9.77
N ASN A 116 11.02 -9.80 -8.90
CA ASN A 116 12.00 -10.59 -8.15
C ASN A 116 11.33 -11.54 -7.15
N ALA A 117 10.26 -11.10 -6.48
CA ALA A 117 9.46 -11.98 -5.62
C ALA A 117 8.89 -13.16 -6.40
N ARG A 118 8.27 -12.89 -7.56
CA ARG A 118 7.68 -13.90 -8.44
C ARG A 118 8.72 -14.89 -8.95
N ASP A 119 9.91 -14.42 -9.29
CA ASP A 119 10.99 -15.29 -9.77
C ASP A 119 11.49 -16.22 -8.66
N LEU A 120 11.61 -15.73 -7.41
CA LEU A 120 11.91 -16.57 -6.25
C LEU A 120 10.82 -17.62 -6.02
N LEU A 121 9.54 -17.22 -6.05
CA LEU A 121 8.39 -18.12 -5.85
C LEU A 121 8.29 -19.23 -6.91
N LYS A 122 8.77 -18.98 -8.14
CA LYS A 122 8.79 -19.97 -9.23
C LYS A 122 9.93 -20.97 -9.12
N THR A 123 10.86 -20.80 -8.17
CA THR A 123 11.91 -21.78 -7.92
C THR A 123 11.27 -23.12 -7.54
N PRO A 124 11.70 -24.28 -8.10
CA PRO A 124 11.06 -25.57 -7.84
C PRO A 124 10.90 -25.90 -6.35
N ALA A 125 11.87 -25.52 -5.51
CA ALA A 125 11.81 -25.73 -4.06
C ALA A 125 10.63 -25.01 -3.36
N ILE A 126 10.00 -24.01 -4.00
CA ILE A 126 8.82 -23.30 -3.50
C ILE A 126 7.60 -23.59 -4.39
N GLY A 127 7.76 -23.45 -5.71
CA GLY A 127 6.67 -23.50 -6.68
C GLY A 127 6.15 -24.90 -7.01
N THR A 128 6.78 -25.96 -6.49
CA THR A 128 6.33 -27.34 -6.64
C THR A 128 6.26 -28.07 -5.30
N ASP A 129 5.25 -28.91 -5.16
CA ASP A 129 5.07 -29.80 -4.01
C ASP A 129 6.03 -31.00 -4.07
N ALA A 130 6.10 -31.76 -2.97
CA ALA A 130 7.04 -32.88 -2.82
C ALA A 130 6.85 -34.02 -3.84
N ASP A 131 5.65 -34.15 -4.41
CA ASP A 131 5.31 -35.10 -5.48
C ASP A 131 5.60 -34.56 -6.88
N GLY A 132 6.13 -33.34 -6.98
CA GLY A 132 6.46 -32.65 -8.23
C GLY A 132 5.29 -31.94 -8.89
N THR A 133 4.11 -31.86 -8.24
CA THR A 133 3.00 -31.04 -8.75
C THR A 133 3.20 -29.56 -8.44
N THR A 134 2.43 -28.71 -9.12
CA THR A 134 2.38 -27.26 -8.88
C THR A 134 1.88 -26.95 -7.46
N ASN A 135 2.58 -26.11 -6.71
CA ASN A 135 2.09 -25.64 -5.41
C ASN A 135 0.93 -24.64 -5.61
N ASP A 136 -0.30 -25.10 -5.41
CA ASP A 136 -1.51 -24.31 -5.69
C ASP A 136 -1.58 -22.99 -4.91
N LEU A 137 -1.10 -22.95 -3.67
CA LEU A 137 -1.10 -21.73 -2.85
C LEU A 137 -0.18 -20.66 -3.46
N VAL A 138 1.03 -21.05 -3.83
CA VAL A 138 2.02 -20.16 -4.45
C VAL A 138 1.49 -19.62 -5.77
N TRP A 139 0.98 -20.51 -6.62
CA TRP A 139 0.52 -20.12 -7.95
C TRP A 139 -0.73 -19.27 -7.93
N ARG A 140 -1.64 -19.50 -6.98
CA ARG A 140 -2.79 -18.62 -6.77
C ARG A 140 -2.35 -17.18 -6.47
N VAL A 141 -1.44 -16.99 -5.52
CA VAL A 141 -0.93 -15.64 -5.19
C VAL A 141 -0.23 -15.01 -6.40
N ILE A 142 0.57 -15.78 -7.15
CA ILE A 142 1.20 -15.28 -8.38
C ILE A 142 0.16 -14.77 -9.37
N LEU A 143 -0.88 -15.56 -9.63
CA LEU A 143 -1.94 -15.20 -10.59
C LEU A 143 -2.75 -14.00 -10.11
N ASP A 144 -3.13 -13.96 -8.84
CA ASP A 144 -3.93 -12.87 -8.27
C ASP A 144 -3.16 -11.54 -8.31
N VAL A 145 -1.86 -11.55 -8.00
CA VAL A 145 -1.01 -10.34 -8.11
C VAL A 145 -0.75 -9.96 -9.57
N ASP A 146 -0.44 -10.91 -10.46
CA ASP A 146 -0.21 -10.62 -11.88
C ASP A 146 -1.49 -10.05 -12.54
N ASN A 147 -2.67 -10.55 -12.19
CA ASN A 147 -3.96 -10.00 -12.62
C ASN A 147 -4.20 -8.59 -12.05
N ALA A 148 -3.88 -8.35 -10.77
CA ALA A 148 -4.01 -7.04 -10.15
C ALA A 148 -3.07 -6.00 -10.79
N LEU A 149 -1.89 -6.42 -11.25
CA LEU A 149 -0.88 -5.60 -11.92
C LEU A 149 -0.97 -5.62 -13.46
N ALA A 150 -2.01 -6.24 -14.03
CA ALA A 150 -2.14 -6.39 -15.47
C ALA A 150 -2.07 -5.03 -16.20
N GLY A 151 -1.21 -4.94 -17.21
CA GLY A 151 -0.99 -3.73 -17.99
C GLY A 151 -0.32 -2.58 -17.23
N GLU A 152 0.44 -2.83 -16.15
CA GLU A 152 1.11 -1.77 -15.36
C GLU A 152 1.95 -0.79 -16.18
N LYS A 153 2.54 -1.26 -17.30
CA LYS A 153 3.36 -0.43 -18.20
C LYS A 153 2.54 0.26 -19.29
N ASP A 154 1.28 -0.10 -19.43
CA ASP A 154 0.40 0.44 -20.47
C ASP A 154 -0.09 1.83 -20.08
N PHE A 155 -0.55 2.59 -21.07
CA PHE A 155 -1.13 3.91 -20.83
C PHE A 155 -2.40 3.81 -19.97
N GLU A 156 -3.21 2.77 -20.23
CA GLU A 156 -4.44 2.42 -19.51
C GLU A 156 -4.33 1.00 -18.95
N PRO A 157 -3.87 0.84 -17.69
CA PRO A 157 -3.75 -0.48 -17.09
C PRO A 157 -5.11 -1.15 -16.91
N SER A 158 -5.19 -2.46 -17.16
CA SER A 158 -6.41 -3.25 -16.95
C SER A 158 -6.53 -3.73 -15.50
N GLY A 159 -5.40 -4.00 -14.83
CA GLY A 159 -5.32 -4.42 -13.44
C GLY A 159 -5.66 -3.32 -12.45
N TRP A 160 -6.43 -3.65 -11.41
CA TRP A 160 -6.93 -2.67 -10.44
C TRP A 160 -5.79 -2.04 -9.62
N LEU A 161 -4.76 -2.81 -9.24
CA LEU A 161 -3.61 -2.30 -8.48
C LEU A 161 -2.69 -1.45 -9.37
N ALA A 162 -2.53 -1.85 -10.64
CA ALA A 162 -1.83 -1.04 -11.63
C ALA A 162 -2.51 0.33 -11.83
N LYS A 163 -3.85 0.38 -11.86
CA LYS A 163 -4.61 1.66 -11.87
C LYS A 163 -4.32 2.52 -10.64
N ILE A 164 -4.31 1.95 -9.43
CA ILE A 164 -3.96 2.67 -8.19
C ILE A 164 -2.56 3.27 -8.27
N ARG A 165 -1.56 2.48 -8.67
CA ARG A 165 -0.17 2.94 -8.81
C ARG A 165 -0.03 4.04 -9.87
N ARG A 166 -0.78 3.94 -10.97
CA ARG A 166 -0.83 4.97 -12.00
C ARG A 166 -1.44 6.27 -11.48
N LEU A 167 -2.53 6.19 -10.71
CA LEU A 167 -3.15 7.34 -10.05
C LEU A 167 -2.18 8.00 -9.06
N ARG A 168 -1.50 7.22 -8.22
CA ARG A 168 -0.45 7.71 -7.32
C ARG A 168 0.64 8.49 -8.08
N ASN A 169 1.19 7.88 -9.13
CA ASN A 169 2.24 8.54 -9.93
C ASN A 169 1.72 9.81 -10.61
N ARG A 170 0.46 9.84 -11.01
CA ARG A 170 -0.17 11.03 -11.58
C ARG A 170 -0.29 12.15 -10.56
N VAL A 171 -0.75 11.87 -9.34
CA VAL A 171 -0.81 12.85 -8.24
C VAL A 171 0.57 13.42 -7.93
N ALA A 172 1.59 12.56 -7.93
CA ALA A 172 2.96 12.96 -7.62
C ALA A 172 3.62 13.82 -8.71
N HIS A 173 3.23 13.67 -9.98
CA HIS A 173 3.94 14.27 -11.12
C HIS A 173 3.11 15.23 -11.99
N GLN A 174 1.79 15.24 -11.87
CA GLN A 174 0.87 16.05 -12.67
C GLN A 174 -0.09 16.83 -11.78
N ASP A 175 -0.81 17.79 -12.38
CA ASP A 175 -1.77 18.64 -11.68
C ASP A 175 -2.82 17.80 -10.92
N THR A 176 -3.28 18.38 -9.80
CA THR A 176 -4.18 17.82 -8.77
C THR A 176 -5.35 16.97 -9.33
N LEU A 177 -5.72 15.87 -8.69
CA LEU A 177 -6.91 15.07 -9.05
C LEU A 177 -8.22 15.84 -8.81
N ALA A 178 -8.25 16.64 -7.74
CA ALA A 178 -9.31 17.49 -7.21
C ALA A 178 -9.59 18.72 -8.06
N ARG A 179 -8.64 19.34 -8.78
CA ARG A 179 -8.99 20.49 -9.66
C ARG A 179 -9.82 20.10 -10.87
N ARG A 180 -9.89 18.81 -11.22
CA ARG A 180 -10.91 18.30 -12.17
C ARG A 180 -12.28 18.11 -11.53
N HIS A 181 -12.42 18.21 -10.21
CA HIS A 181 -13.72 18.36 -9.58
C HIS A 181 -14.24 19.74 -9.94
N GLN A 182 -15.32 19.80 -10.72
CA GLN A 182 -16.03 21.04 -10.98
C GLN A 182 -16.39 21.71 -9.64
N LEU A 183 -16.13 23.00 -9.51
CA LEU A 183 -16.61 23.81 -8.39
C LEU A 183 -18.13 23.61 -8.25
N GLY A 184 -18.55 22.85 -7.23
CA GLY A 184 -19.96 22.53 -6.95
C GLY A 184 -20.51 21.25 -7.57
N GLY A 185 -19.71 20.45 -8.27
CA GLY A 185 -20.10 19.15 -8.83
C GLY A 185 -19.77 17.95 -7.92
N PRO A 186 -20.34 16.76 -8.17
CA PRO A 186 -20.01 15.53 -7.43
C PRO A 186 -18.52 15.17 -7.60
N SER A 187 -17.95 14.58 -6.55
CA SER A 187 -16.54 14.19 -6.50
C SER A 187 -16.26 12.96 -7.35
N ALA A 188 -15.53 13.11 -8.45
CA ALA A 188 -15.25 12.01 -9.36
C ALA A 188 -13.75 11.76 -9.53
N VAL A 189 -13.32 10.51 -9.32
CA VAL A 189 -11.99 10.06 -9.76
C VAL A 189 -12.15 9.45 -11.15
N HIS A 190 -11.52 10.07 -12.13
CA HIS A 190 -11.36 9.45 -13.44
C HIS A 190 -10.31 8.34 -13.34
N ALA A 191 -10.73 7.16 -12.91
CA ALA A 191 -9.98 5.95 -13.20
C ALA A 191 -9.93 5.81 -14.73
N PHE A 192 -8.71 5.75 -15.27
CA PHE A 192 -8.40 5.69 -16.70
C PHE A 192 -9.42 4.84 -17.50
N GLY A 193 -10.06 5.44 -18.50
CA GLY A 193 -10.91 4.74 -19.47
C GLY A 193 -12.31 4.30 -19.01
N GLN A 194 -12.73 4.57 -17.76
CA GLN A 194 -14.07 4.18 -17.27
C GLN A 194 -15.00 5.38 -17.01
N GLU A 195 -16.32 5.09 -16.96
CA GLU A 195 -17.33 6.01 -16.45
C GLU A 195 -16.88 6.61 -15.11
N VAL A 196 -17.22 7.88 -14.93
CA VAL A 196 -16.98 8.70 -13.75
C VAL A 196 -17.41 7.92 -12.49
N GLN A 197 -16.46 7.30 -11.79
CA GLN A 197 -16.70 6.69 -10.49
C GLN A 197 -16.48 7.70 -9.37
N ASP A 198 -17.34 7.65 -8.36
CA ASP A 198 -17.14 8.42 -7.13
C ASP A 198 -15.82 8.03 -6.46
N ALA A 199 -15.02 9.06 -6.14
CA ALA A 199 -13.66 8.92 -5.62
C ALA A 199 -13.60 8.07 -4.35
N PHE A 200 -14.57 8.30 -3.46
CA PHE A 200 -14.68 7.59 -2.20
C PHE A 200 -14.98 6.11 -2.44
N SER A 201 -15.99 5.81 -3.23
CA SER A 201 -16.43 4.42 -3.50
C SER A 201 -15.32 3.60 -4.14
N TYR A 202 -14.59 4.18 -5.10
CA TYR A 202 -13.44 3.53 -5.73
C TYR A 202 -12.32 3.20 -4.72
N LEU A 203 -11.92 4.18 -3.90
CA LEU A 203 -10.84 3.98 -2.92
C LEU A 203 -11.25 3.07 -1.76
N ALA A 204 -12.51 3.09 -1.35
CA ALA A 204 -13.05 2.18 -0.36
C ALA A 204 -12.98 0.72 -0.84
N ALA A 205 -13.40 0.46 -2.08
CA ALA A 205 -13.29 -0.86 -2.70
C ALA A 205 -11.82 -1.28 -2.85
N ALA A 206 -10.94 -0.34 -3.23
CA ALA A 206 -9.51 -0.60 -3.31
C ALA A 206 -8.89 -0.96 -1.95
N CYS A 207 -9.35 -0.36 -0.84
CA CYS A 207 -8.89 -0.74 0.50
C CYS A 207 -9.24 -2.21 0.81
N ASP A 208 -10.44 -2.65 0.47
CA ASP A 208 -10.86 -4.04 0.67
C ASP A 208 -10.06 -4.99 -0.25
N GLN A 209 -9.86 -4.64 -1.53
CA GLN A 209 -9.06 -5.44 -2.47
C GLN A 209 -7.57 -5.55 -2.06
N VAL A 210 -6.95 -4.45 -1.63
CA VAL A 210 -5.56 -4.47 -1.14
C VAL A 210 -5.46 -5.25 0.16
N HIS A 211 -6.43 -5.13 1.06
CA HIS A 211 -6.49 -5.94 2.28
C HIS A 211 -6.47 -7.43 1.92
N ASP A 212 -7.38 -7.89 1.05
CA ASP A 212 -7.45 -9.30 0.65
C ASP A 212 -6.16 -9.81 0.02
N LEU A 213 -5.61 -9.04 -0.92
CA LEU A 213 -4.37 -9.41 -1.59
C LEU A 213 -3.20 -9.47 -0.61
N THR A 214 -3.09 -8.49 0.30
CA THR A 214 -1.99 -8.44 1.26
C THR A 214 -2.10 -9.50 2.36
N GLU A 215 -3.31 -9.87 2.80
CA GLU A 215 -3.49 -10.99 3.74
C GLU A 215 -3.15 -12.34 3.10
N GLN A 216 -3.46 -12.54 1.80
CA GLN A 216 -2.98 -13.71 1.06
C GLN A 216 -1.45 -13.75 0.97
N ILE A 217 -0.82 -12.60 0.68
CA ILE A 217 0.65 -12.48 0.65
C ILE A 217 1.26 -12.76 2.04
N VAL A 218 0.68 -12.21 3.11
CA VAL A 218 1.11 -12.46 4.50
C VAL A 218 1.00 -13.94 4.84
N SER A 219 -0.13 -14.58 4.54
CA SER A 219 -0.34 -16.01 4.78
C SER A 219 0.70 -16.86 4.06
N LEU A 220 0.98 -16.57 2.78
CA LEU A 220 2.01 -17.27 2.02
C LEU A 220 3.41 -17.01 2.59
N ALA A 221 3.75 -15.76 2.94
CA ALA A 221 5.06 -15.45 3.50
C ALA A 221 5.32 -16.17 4.83
N VAL A 222 4.30 -16.25 5.71
CA VAL A 222 4.38 -17.02 6.97
C VAL A 222 4.57 -18.51 6.67
N HIS A 223 3.84 -19.06 5.70
CA HIS A 223 4.01 -20.44 5.26
C HIS A 223 5.44 -20.73 4.75
N LEU A 224 6.07 -19.76 4.08
CA LEU A 224 7.45 -19.85 3.62
C LEU A 224 8.51 -19.59 4.71
N GLY A 225 8.11 -19.24 5.94
CA GLY A 225 9.05 -19.03 7.05
C GLY A 225 9.36 -17.57 7.38
N ALA A 226 8.48 -16.62 7.04
CA ALA A 226 8.49 -15.31 7.69
C ALA A 226 8.03 -15.48 9.15
N HIS A 227 8.98 -15.67 10.07
CA HIS A 227 8.73 -15.90 11.50
C HIS A 227 8.34 -14.61 12.23
N GLU A 228 7.09 -14.17 12.05
CA GLU A 228 6.52 -13.03 12.79
C GLU A 228 5.20 -13.44 13.46
N ALA A 229 4.94 -12.89 14.64
CA ALA A 229 3.69 -13.15 15.35
C ALA A 229 2.51 -12.53 14.57
N THR A 230 1.55 -13.37 14.21
CA THR A 230 0.31 -13.00 13.54
C THR A 230 -0.86 -13.35 14.45
N ALA A 231 -1.63 -12.35 14.85
CA ALA A 231 -3.03 -12.57 15.26
C ALA A 231 -3.93 -12.36 14.03
N GLY A 232 -5.14 -12.91 14.06
CA GLY A 232 -6.15 -12.56 13.07
C GLY A 232 -6.43 -11.05 13.12
N TRP A 233 -6.36 -10.38 11.98
CA TRP A 233 -6.70 -8.95 11.88
C TRP A 233 -8.12 -8.80 11.32
N GLU A 234 -9.10 -8.63 12.22
CA GLU A 234 -10.49 -8.38 11.84
C GLU A 234 -10.69 -6.90 11.46
N ARG A 235 -10.22 -6.54 10.26
CA ARG A 235 -10.46 -5.21 9.69
C ARG A 235 -11.92 -5.07 9.23
N PRO A 236 -12.67 -4.04 9.67
CA PRO A 236 -14.00 -3.78 9.14
C PRO A 236 -13.96 -3.47 7.64
N ARG A 237 -14.71 -4.22 6.84
CA ARG A 237 -14.88 -3.99 5.40
C ARG A 237 -15.67 -2.71 5.13
N TRP A 238 -15.41 -2.08 3.98
CA TRP A 238 -16.24 -0.97 3.51
C TRP A 238 -17.55 -1.43 2.92
N PHE A 239 -17.51 -2.54 2.18
CA PHE A 239 -18.67 -3.17 1.58
C PHE A 239 -18.79 -4.60 2.10
N ALA A 240 -20.00 -5.00 2.50
CA ALA A 240 -20.25 -6.38 2.87
C ALA A 240 -20.05 -7.28 1.63
N GLU A 241 -19.49 -8.47 1.82
CA GLU A 241 -19.44 -9.46 0.74
C GLU A 241 -20.90 -9.82 0.38
N GLU A 242 -21.29 -9.57 -0.87
CA GLU A 242 -22.55 -10.09 -1.41
C GLU A 242 -22.39 -11.61 -1.52
N THR A 243 -22.92 -12.32 -0.52
CA THR A 243 -22.97 -13.80 -0.46
C THR A 243 -23.93 -14.39 -1.47
#